data_AF-A0A015KYN5-F1
#
_entry.id   AF-A0A015KYN5-F1
#
_cell.length_a   1.000
_cell.length_b   1.000
_cell.length_c   1.000
_cell.angle_alpha   90.00
_cell.angle_beta   90.00
_cell.angle_gamma   90.00
#
_symmetry.space_group_name_H-M   'P 1'
#
loop_
_entity.id
_entity.type
_entity.pdbx_description
1 polymer ?
#
loop_
_entity_poly.entity_id
_entity_poly.type
_entity_poly.pdbx_seq_one_letter_code
_entity_poly.pdbx_strand_id
1 'polypeptide(L)'
;MSKETKETDPKEPNYYNKWLEKSIANEYLNYYEYSEFKNLESIGNGSHGNVVRANWKNAGNFFALKTFKYYDNIMLKELVNEVINLN
;
A
#
# COMPACT_ATOMS: atom_id res chain seq x y z
N MET A 1 22.23 26.46 14.57
CA MET A 1 22.66 25.28 13.79
C MET A 1 21.45 24.72 13.09
N SER A 2 21.33 24.98 11.80
CA SER A 2 20.28 24.43 10.95
C SER A 2 20.44 22.91 10.94
N LYS A 3 19.40 22.18 11.35
CA LYS A 3 19.36 20.73 11.18
C LYS A 3 19.20 20.48 9.68
N GLU A 4 20.29 20.23 8.99
CA GLU A 4 20.25 19.65 7.65
C GLU A 4 19.51 18.32 7.75
N THR A 5 18.26 18.29 7.31
CA THR A 5 17.55 17.07 6.99
C THR A 5 18.30 16.40 5.85
N LYS A 6 19.15 15.43 6.18
CA LYS A 6 19.72 14.50 5.20
C LYS A 6 18.56 13.90 4.42
N GLU A 7 18.43 14.28 3.16
CA GLU A 7 17.51 13.61 2.24
C GLU A 7 17.91 12.13 2.19
N THR A 8 16.98 11.28 2.62
CA THR A 8 17.16 9.82 2.58
C THR A 8 17.20 9.37 1.14
N ASP A 9 18.28 8.68 0.75
CA ASP A 9 18.44 8.08 -0.58
C ASP A 9 17.24 7.17 -0.90
N PRO A 10 16.58 7.32 -2.07
CA PRO A 10 15.46 6.47 -2.51
C PRO A 10 15.76 4.97 -2.53
N LYS A 11 17.04 4.57 -2.42
CA LYS A 11 17.51 3.18 -2.36
C LYS A 11 17.52 2.58 -0.96
N GLU A 12 17.36 3.37 0.10
CA GLU A 12 17.31 2.81 1.46
C GLU A 12 15.93 2.21 1.77
N PRO A 13 15.87 1.03 2.43
CA PRO A 13 14.62 0.44 2.96
C PRO A 13 13.76 1.43 3.76
N ASN A 14 14.44 2.36 4.41
CA ASN A 14 13.86 3.38 5.27
C ASN A 14 13.09 4.46 4.49
N TYR A 15 13.41 4.70 3.22
CA TYR A 15 12.78 5.74 2.41
C TYR A 15 11.30 5.45 2.18
N TYR A 16 10.97 4.27 1.64
CA TYR A 16 9.58 3.94 1.29
C TYR A 16 8.71 3.74 2.53
N ASN A 17 9.28 3.22 3.62
CA ASN A 17 8.58 3.16 4.92
C ASN A 17 8.22 4.56 5.42
N LYS A 18 9.18 5.49 5.44
CA LYS A 18 8.91 6.90 5.81
C LYS A 18 7.92 7.58 4.88
N TRP A 19 7.97 7.28 3.59
CA TRP A 19 7.00 7.79 2.63
C TRP A 19 5.59 7.27 2.96
N LEU A 20 5.44 5.97 3.22
CA LEU A 20 4.14 5.37 3.54
C LEU A 20 3.56 5.96 4.84
N GLU A 21 4.37 6.03 5.89
CA GLU A 21 4.00 6.65 7.17
C GLU A 21 3.54 8.11 6.98
N LYS A 22 4.29 8.91 6.22
CA LYS A 22 3.92 10.30 5.90
C LYS A 22 2.66 10.38 5.04
N SER A 23 2.48 9.48 4.08
CA SER A 23 1.30 9.46 3.21
C SER A 23 0.02 9.16 3.98
N ILE A 24 0.09 8.28 4.98
CA ILE A 24 -1.02 8.03 5.90
C ILE A 24 -1.23 9.23 6.84
N ALA A 25 -0.16 9.73 7.47
CA ALA A 25 -0.26 10.85 8.41
C ALA A 25 -0.77 12.15 7.78
N ASN A 26 -0.49 12.37 6.50
CA ASN A 26 -0.97 13.51 5.72
C ASN A 26 -2.28 13.23 4.98
N GLU A 27 -2.95 12.10 5.25
CA GLU A 27 -4.24 11.72 4.68
C GLU A 27 -4.26 11.57 3.14
N TYR A 28 -3.09 11.43 2.51
CA TYR A 28 -3.00 11.06 1.08
C TYR A 28 -3.45 9.62 0.84
N LEU A 29 -3.23 8.74 1.82
CA LEU A 29 -3.70 7.36 1.82
C LEU A 29 -4.58 7.12 3.04
N ASN A 30 -5.81 6.67 2.80
CA ASN A 30 -6.69 6.23 3.87
C ASN A 30 -6.23 4.88 4.39
N TYR A 31 -6.10 4.77 5.72
CA TYR A 31 -5.82 3.51 6.39
C TYR A 31 -7.12 2.77 6.72
N TYR A 32 -7.19 1.49 6.37
CA TYR A 32 -8.30 0.61 6.69
C TYR A 32 -7.76 -0.66 7.34
N GLU A 33 -8.36 -1.04 8.46
CA GLU A 33 -8.04 -2.29 9.14
C GLU A 33 -8.46 -3.49 8.28
N TYR A 34 -7.54 -4.41 8.02
CA TYR A 34 -7.82 -5.58 7.17
C TYR A 34 -8.99 -6.42 7.71
N SER A 35 -9.17 -6.44 9.04
CA SER A 35 -10.26 -7.14 9.71
C SER A 35 -11.67 -6.58 9.41
N GLU A 36 -11.78 -5.38 8.85
CA GLU A 36 -13.05 -4.78 8.43
C GLU A 36 -13.59 -5.37 7.13
N PHE A 37 -12.74 -6.10 6.40
CA PHE A 37 -13.10 -6.76 5.14
C PHE A 37 -13.61 -8.18 5.40
N LYS A 38 -14.67 -8.55 4.66
CA LYS A 38 -15.35 -9.84 4.79
C LYS A 38 -15.60 -10.44 3.41
N ASN A 39 -15.97 -11.72 3.40
CA ASN A 39 -16.32 -12.47 2.18
C ASN A 39 -15.21 -12.41 1.13
N LEU A 40 -13.99 -12.77 1.55
CA LEU A 40 -12.80 -12.75 0.70
C LEU A 40 -12.90 -13.86 -0.35
N GLU A 41 -12.85 -13.48 -1.62
CA GLU A 41 -12.92 -14.39 -2.77
C GLU A 41 -11.75 -14.11 -3.72
N SER A 42 -10.91 -15.10 -4.01
CA SER A 42 -9.80 -14.93 -4.94
C SER A 42 -10.34 -14.70 -6.35
N ILE A 43 -9.99 -13.57 -6.97
CA ILE A 43 -10.40 -13.20 -8.33
C ILE A 43 -9.22 -13.10 -9.31
N GLY A 44 -7.98 -13.15 -8.80
CA GLY A 44 -6.80 -13.17 -9.65
C GLY A 44 -5.52 -13.54 -8.89
N ASN A 45 -4.58 -14.15 -9.59
CA ASN A 45 -3.24 -14.44 -9.09
C ASN A 45 -2.24 -14.29 -10.23
N GLY A 46 -1.21 -13.49 -10.03
CA GLY A 46 -0.16 -13.24 -11.02
C GLY A 46 1.21 -13.07 -10.36
N SER A 47 2.21 -12.72 -11.18
CA SER A 47 3.59 -12.54 -10.73
C SER A 47 3.74 -11.50 -9.61
N HIS A 48 2.90 -10.46 -9.64
CA HIS A 48 2.92 -9.33 -8.70
C HIS A 48 2.04 -9.54 -7.46
N GLY A 49 1.36 -10.69 -7.34
CA GLY A 49 0.55 -10.99 -6.16
C GLY A 49 -0.84 -11.56 -6.45
N ASN A 50 -1.64 -11.64 -5.39
CA ASN A 50 -3.02 -12.11 -5.44
C ASN A 50 -3.97 -10.91 -5.35
N VAL A 51 -5.11 -11.00 -6.04
CA VAL A 51 -6.22 -10.07 -5.90
C VAL A 51 -7.43 -10.83 -5.41
N VAL A 52 -7.98 -10.41 -4.27
CA VAL A 52 -9.23 -10.91 -3.71
C VAL A 52 -10.30 -9.85 -3.79
N ARG A 53 -11.53 -10.25 -4.10
CA ARG A 53 -12.72 -9.45 -3.91
C ARG A 53 -13.14 -9.53 -2.44
N ALA A 54 -13.60 -8.42 -1.88
CA ALA A 54 -14.08 -8.33 -0.51
C ALA A 54 -15.28 -7.39 -0.39
N ASN A 55 -16.10 -7.60 0.64
CA ASN A 55 -17.00 -6.58 1.14
C ASN A 55 -16.30 -5.76 2.22
N TRP A 56 -16.49 -4.44 2.22
CA TRP A 56 -16.04 -3.58 3.31
C TRP A 56 -17.25 -3.07 4.12
N LYS A 57 -17.31 -3.40 5.41
CA LYS A 57 -18.42 -3.05 6.30
C LYS A 57 -19.78 -3.33 5.65
N ASN A 58 -20.72 -2.38 5.76
CA ASN A 58 -22.04 -2.41 5.13
C ASN A 58 -22.08 -1.51 3.88
N ALA A 59 -20.94 -1.25 3.22
CA ALA A 59 -20.84 -0.29 2.12
C ALA A 59 -21.63 -0.68 0.86
N GLY A 60 -22.26 -1.86 0.84
CA GLY A 60 -23.06 -2.39 -0.28
C GLY A 60 -22.24 -2.79 -1.52
N ASN A 61 -21.03 -2.22 -1.66
CA ASN A 61 -20.13 -2.42 -2.80
C ASN A 61 -19.04 -3.45 -2.51
N PHE A 62 -18.46 -3.98 -3.59
CA PHE A 62 -17.29 -4.84 -3.55
C PHE A 62 -16.01 -4.03 -3.76
N PHE A 63 -14.95 -4.49 -3.13
CA PHE A 63 -13.60 -3.93 -3.19
C PHE A 63 -12.63 -5.00 -3.67
N ALA A 64 -11.59 -4.60 -4.40
CA ALA A 64 -10.47 -5.46 -4.71
C ALA A 64 -9.34 -5.18 -3.69
N LEU A 65 -8.91 -6.22 -2.98
CA LEU A 65 -7.73 -6.19 -2.12
C LEU A 65 -6.61 -6.92 -2.84
N LYS A 66 -5.52 -6.21 -3.10
CA LYS A 66 -4.31 -6.78 -3.69
C LYS A 66 -3.29 -7.05 -2.59
N THR A 67 -2.78 -8.28 -2.55
CA THR A 67 -1.66 -8.67 -1.68
C THR A 67 -0.44 -8.91 -2.54
N PHE A 68 0.67 -8.27 -2.20
CA PHE A 68 1.93 -8.42 -2.89
C PHE A 68 2.65 -9.68 -2.43
N LYS A 69 3.41 -10.30 -3.33
CA LYS A 69 4.07 -11.59 -3.08
C LYS A 69 5.25 -11.50 -2.11
N TYR A 70 5.92 -10.36 -2.07
CA TYR A 70 7.11 -10.12 -1.25
C TYR A 70 6.79 -9.08 -0.18
N TYR A 71 7.44 -9.18 0.99
CA TYR A 71 7.31 -8.21 2.09
C TYR A 71 8.66 -7.55 2.34
N ASP A 72 9.17 -6.89 1.31
CA ASP A 72 10.48 -6.23 1.30
C ASP A 72 10.37 -4.85 0.64
N ASN A 73 11.52 -4.21 0.42
CA ASN A 73 11.55 -2.89 -0.24
C ASN A 73 11.10 -2.93 -1.69
N ILE A 74 11.12 -4.11 -2.33
CA ILE A 74 10.62 -4.28 -3.70
C ILE A 74 9.11 -4.08 -3.68
N MET A 75 8.41 -4.66 -2.70
CA MET A 75 6.97 -4.45 -2.52
C MET A 75 6.62 -2.98 -2.30
N LEU A 76 7.32 -2.28 -1.41
CA LEU A 76 7.01 -0.88 -1.14
C LEU A 76 7.27 0.01 -2.37
N LYS A 77 8.31 -0.30 -3.14
CA LYS A 77 8.58 0.38 -4.42
C LYS A 77 7.47 0.11 -5.45
N GLU A 78 7.02 -1.14 -5.56
CA GLU A 78 5.90 -1.52 -6.44
C GLU A 78 4.61 -0.82 -6.03
N LEU A 79 4.28 -0.80 -4.73
CA LEU A 79 3.13 -0.08 -4.18
C LEU A 79 3.17 1.39 -4.55
N VAL A 80 4.32 2.04 -4.34
CA VAL A 80 4.53 3.46 -4.66
C VAL A 80 4.36 3.71 -6.15
N ASN A 81 4.91 2.84 -7.01
CA ASN A 81 4.74 2.96 -8.46
C ASN A 81 3.27 2.77 -8.87
N GLU A 82 2.53 1.84 -8.28
CA GLU A 82 1.12 1.65 -8.61
C GLU A 82 0.27 2.83 -8.16
N VAL A 83 0.51 3.38 -6.96
CA VAL A 83 -0.26 4.53 -6.45
C VAL A 83 0.08 5.83 -7.19
N ILE A 84 1.35 6.06 -7.52
CA ILE A 84 1.80 7.32 -8.14
C ILE A 84 1.51 7.35 -9.66
N ASN A 85 1.59 6.20 -10.36
CA ASN A 85 1.37 6.14 -11.81
C ASN A 85 -0.11 5.97 -12.21
N LEU A 86 -1.05 6.05 -11.26
CA LEU A 86 -2.49 6.06 -11.54
C LEU A 86 -3.04 7.46 -11.92
N ASN A 87 -2.16 8.46 -12.12
CA ASN A 87 -2.50 9.82 -12.52
C ASN A 87 -2.24 10.10 -14.01
#